data_AF-A0A0Q0V3Q1-F1
#
_entry.id   AF-A0A0Q0V3Q1-F1
#
_cell.length_a   1.000
_cell.length_b   1.000
_cell.length_c   1.000
_cell.angle_alpha   90.00
_cell.angle_beta   90.00
_cell.angle_gamma   90.00
#
_symmetry.space_group_name_H-M   'P 1'
#
loop_
_entity.id
_entity.type
_entity.pdbx_description
1 polymer ?
#
loop_
_entity_poly.entity_id
_entity_poly.type
_entity_poly.pdbx_seq_one_letter_code
_entity_poly.pdbx_strand_id
1 'polypeptide(L)'
;MEVAEQWIKKGYPITKVLEILEINRSTYYYQQNGKVEKKTVGGGRPTPGYSLTATGEKVPDEQIQEWLSELVMGEGFAYGYRKLTIQLRRDHQLVISKK
;
A
#
# COMPACT_ATOMS: atom_id res chain seq x y z
N MET A 1 7.10 -21.44 -21.30
CA MET A 1 6.95 -22.54 -20.32
C MET A 1 6.49 -23.83 -20.96
N GLU A 2 5.64 -23.80 -21.99
CA GLU A 2 5.07 -25.01 -22.61
C GLU A 2 6.10 -26.07 -23.03
N VAL A 3 7.23 -25.65 -23.63
CA VAL A 3 8.31 -26.57 -23.99
C VAL A 3 8.91 -27.25 -22.76
N ALA A 4 9.19 -26.50 -21.68
CA ALA A 4 9.69 -27.06 -20.43
C ALA A 4 8.68 -28.06 -19.84
N GLU A 5 7.39 -27.72 -19.84
CA GLU A 5 6.33 -28.60 -19.34
C GLU A 5 6.19 -29.90 -20.13
N GLN A 6 6.34 -29.86 -21.45
CA GLN A 6 6.29 -31.06 -22.29
C GLN A 6 7.39 -32.06 -21.91
N TRP A 7 8.61 -31.59 -21.68
CA TRP A 7 9.73 -32.46 -21.27
C TRP A 7 9.59 -32.94 -19.83
N ILE A 8 9.11 -32.08 -18.93
CA ILE A 8 8.85 -32.47 -17.54
C ILE A 8 7.75 -33.55 -17.48
N LYS A 9 6.68 -33.42 -18.28
CA LYS A 9 5.61 -34.43 -18.39
C LYS A 9 6.09 -35.79 -18.91
N LYS A 10 7.16 -35.81 -19.72
CA LYS A 10 7.80 -37.05 -20.19
C LYS A 10 8.67 -37.72 -19.10
N GLY A 11 8.77 -37.13 -17.90
CA GLY A 11 9.48 -37.70 -16.75
C GLY A 11 10.92 -37.19 -16.57
N TYR A 12 11.35 -36.21 -17.36
CA TYR A 12 12.69 -35.65 -17.21
C TYR A 12 12.79 -34.72 -15.99
N PRO A 13 13.95 -34.69 -15.31
CA PRO A 13 14.13 -33.88 -14.11
C PRO A 13 14.02 -32.38 -14.44
N ILE A 14 13.13 -31.69 -13.72
CA ILE A 14 12.80 -30.26 -13.90
C ILE A 14 14.06 -29.39 -13.93
N THR A 15 15.01 -29.64 -13.02
CA THR A 15 16.24 -28.87 -12.91
C THR A 15 17.08 -28.90 -14.19
N LYS A 16 17.26 -30.07 -14.80
CA LYS A 16 18.03 -30.21 -16.05
C LYS A 16 17.29 -29.57 -17.23
N VAL A 17 15.98 -29.75 -17.31
CA VAL A 17 15.16 -29.15 -18.38
C VAL A 17 15.26 -27.63 -18.34
N LEU A 18 15.17 -27.02 -17.16
CA LEU A 18 15.27 -25.56 -17.01
C LEU A 18 16.67 -25.03 -17.28
N GLU A 19 17.71 -25.78 -16.90
CA GLU A 19 19.10 -25.45 -17.18
C GLU A 19 19.40 -25.45 -18.69
N ILE A 20 18.95 -26.47 -19.43
CA ILE A 20 19.11 -26.57 -20.88
C ILE A 20 18.36 -25.45 -21.61
N LEU A 21 17.18 -25.07 -21.09
CA LEU A 21 16.37 -24.00 -21.66
C LEU A 21 16.81 -22.60 -21.19
N GLU A 22 17.86 -22.50 -20.35
CA GLU A 22 18.36 -21.27 -19.76
C GLU A 22 17.28 -20.46 -19.00
N ILE A 23 16.31 -21.16 -18.40
CA ILE A 23 15.24 -20.55 -17.61
C ILE A 23 15.62 -20.60 -16.12
N ASN A 24 15.60 -19.45 -15.45
CA ASN A 24 15.78 -19.44 -14.00
C ASN A 24 14.63 -20.19 -13.31
N ARG A 25 14.99 -21.04 -12.34
CA ARG A 25 14.01 -21.81 -11.54
C ARG A 25 12.98 -20.92 -10.87
N SER A 26 13.36 -19.73 -10.41
CA SER A 26 12.44 -18.77 -9.81
C SER A 26 11.36 -18.32 -10.79
N THR A 27 11.73 -18.04 -12.04
CA THR A 27 10.79 -17.68 -13.12
C THR A 27 9.83 -18.83 -13.41
N TYR A 28 10.34 -20.06 -13.47
CA TYR A 28 9.53 -21.26 -13.69
C TYR A 28 8.45 -21.43 -12.61
N TYR A 29 8.86 -21.43 -11.33
CA TYR A 29 7.91 -21.57 -10.23
C TYR A 29 7.00 -20.35 -10.05
N TYR A 30 7.48 -19.15 -10.35
CA TYR A 30 6.67 -17.93 -10.31
C TYR A 30 5.52 -17.99 -11.32
N GLN A 31 5.77 -18.43 -12.55
CA GLN A 31 4.71 -18.59 -13.55
C GLN A 31 3.78 -19.76 -13.23
N GLN A 32 4.30 -20.87 -12.70
CA GLN A 32 3.49 -22.00 -12.27
C GLN A 32 2.55 -21.62 -11.11
N ASN A 33 3.04 -20.82 -10.17
CA ASN A 33 2.26 -20.29 -9.05
C ASN A 33 1.50 -18.99 -9.42
N GLY A 34 1.63 -18.50 -10.65
CA GLY A 34 1.16 -17.20 -11.14
C GLY A 34 -0.36 -17.05 -11.25
N LYS A 35 -1.13 -18.04 -10.79
CA LYS A 35 -2.56 -17.89 -10.46
C LYS A 35 -2.77 -17.35 -9.05
N VAL A 36 -1.82 -16.60 -8.47
CA VAL A 36 -2.16 -15.73 -7.35
C VAL A 36 -3.09 -14.67 -7.92
N GLU A 37 -4.37 -14.75 -7.54
CA GLU A 37 -5.38 -13.76 -7.89
C GLU A 37 -4.79 -12.36 -7.78
N LYS A 38 -5.07 -11.50 -8.78
CA LYS A 38 -4.70 -10.07 -8.71
C LYS A 38 -5.18 -9.55 -7.35
N LYS A 39 -4.25 -9.27 -6.43
CA LYS A 39 -4.58 -8.67 -5.13
C LYS A 39 -5.33 -7.38 -5.41
N THR A 40 -6.63 -7.36 -5.15
CA THR A 40 -7.50 -6.23 -5.48
C THR A 40 -7.20 -4.99 -4.66
N VAL A 41 -6.51 -5.11 -3.53
CA VAL A 41 -5.90 -3.99 -2.83
C VAL A 41 -4.63 -4.53 -2.15
N GLY A 42 -3.53 -3.78 -2.18
CA GLY A 42 -2.34 -4.12 -1.39
C GLY A 42 -2.75 -4.32 0.06
N GLY A 43 -2.32 -5.42 0.68
CA GLY A 43 -2.73 -5.85 2.03
C GLY A 43 -2.22 -4.95 3.16
N GLY A 44 -2.60 -3.68 3.13
CA GLY A 44 -2.46 -2.72 4.22
C GLY A 44 -3.77 -2.59 5.00
N ARG A 45 -3.72 -1.86 6.12
CA ARG A 45 -4.92 -1.51 6.89
C ARG A 45 -5.87 -0.70 6.00
N PRO A 46 -7.17 -1.05 5.95
CA PRO A 46 -8.14 -0.24 5.21
C PRO A 46 -8.13 1.20 5.73
N THR A 47 -8.21 2.17 4.82
CA THR A 47 -8.31 3.58 5.18
C THR A 47 -9.64 3.82 5.90
N PRO A 48 -9.61 4.28 7.17
CA PRO A 48 -10.83 4.41 7.97
C PRO A 48 -11.76 5.53 7.48
N GLY A 49 -11.25 6.55 6.77
CA GLY A 49 -12.03 7.69 6.29
C GLY A 49 -12.35 8.75 7.36
N TYR A 50 -11.76 8.61 8.55
CA TYR A 50 -11.93 9.54 9.65
C TYR A 50 -10.72 9.51 10.60
N SER A 51 -10.56 10.58 11.38
CA SER A 51 -9.68 10.64 12.55
C SER A 51 -10.50 10.82 13.83
N LEU A 52 -9.86 10.64 14.99
CA LEU A 52 -10.49 10.83 16.29
C LEU A 52 -9.99 12.10 16.96
N THR A 53 -10.86 12.77 17.70
CA THR A 53 -10.47 13.82 18.65
C THR A 53 -9.99 13.22 19.96
N ALA A 54 -9.42 14.04 20.85
CA ALA A 54 -9.05 13.65 22.21
C ALA A 54 -10.24 13.15 23.04
N THR A 55 -11.46 13.57 22.71
CA THR A 55 -12.72 13.12 23.34
C THR A 55 -13.27 11.83 22.72
N GLY A 56 -12.66 11.33 21.65
CA GLY A 56 -13.08 10.11 20.94
C GLY A 56 -14.14 10.33 19.86
N GLU A 57 -14.42 11.59 19.51
CA GLU A 57 -15.36 11.93 18.44
C GLU A 57 -14.73 11.70 17.07
N LYS A 58 -15.54 11.24 16.11
CA LYS A 58 -15.09 10.97 14.74
C LYS A 58 -15.17 12.23 13.90
N VAL A 59 -14.06 12.58 13.27
CA VAL A 59 -13.97 13.69 12.31
C VAL A 59 -13.71 13.09 10.92
N PRO A 60 -14.60 13.30 9.93
CA PRO A 60 -14.42 12.76 8.59
C PRO A 60 -13.24 13.44 7.88
N ASP A 61 -12.60 12.72 6.96
CA ASP A 61 -11.42 13.23 6.24
C ASP A 61 -11.72 14.54 5.48
N GLU A 62 -12.93 14.69 4.94
CA GLU A 62 -13.40 15.91 4.25
C GLU A 62 -13.31 17.14 5.15
N GLN A 63 -13.76 17.03 6.40
CA GLN A 63 -13.68 18.12 7.37
C GLN A 63 -12.23 18.51 7.70
N ILE A 64 -11.34 17.51 7.79
CA ILE A 64 -9.91 17.75 8.05
C ILE A 64 -9.25 18.44 6.85
N GLN A 65 -9.67 18.08 5.63
CA GLN A 65 -9.22 18.73 4.39
C GLN A 65 -9.66 20.20 4.32
N GLU A 66 -10.89 20.51 4.75
CA GLU A 66 -11.37 21.89 4.85
C GLU A 66 -10.50 22.72 5.80
N TRP A 67 -10.27 22.24 7.03
CA TRP A 67 -9.42 22.95 7.99
C TRP A 67 -8.00 23.16 7.47
N LEU A 68 -7.42 22.15 6.83
CA LEU A 68 -6.10 22.30 6.19
C LEU A 68 -6.12 23.35 5.08
N SER A 69 -7.19 23.42 4.30
CA SER A 69 -7.32 24.39 3.20
C SER A 69 -7.43 25.81 3.75
N GLU A 70 -8.26 26.03 4.78
CA GLU A 70 -8.39 27.31 5.47
C GLU A 70 -7.05 27.76 6.08
N LEU A 71 -6.34 26.83 6.74
CA LEU A 71 -5.03 27.10 7.32
C LEU A 71 -4.01 27.54 6.27
N VAL A 72 -3.95 26.84 5.13
CA VAL A 72 -3.01 27.17 4.05
C VAL A 72 -3.37 28.49 3.36
N MET A 73 -4.66 28.81 3.23
CA MET A 73 -5.10 30.09 2.65
C MET A 73 -4.90 31.29 3.58
N GLY A 74 -4.85 31.05 4.89
CA GLY A 74 -4.64 32.08 5.92
C GLY A 74 -3.22 32.09 6.49
N GLU A 75 -3.13 31.99 7.81
CA GLU A 75 -1.89 32.16 8.60
C GLU A 75 -0.85 31.06 8.35
N GLY A 76 -1.29 29.90 7.87
CA GLY A 76 -0.48 28.72 7.61
C GLY A 76 0.07 28.63 6.20
N PHE A 77 0.00 29.68 5.37
CA PHE A 77 0.49 29.65 3.99
C PHE A 77 1.94 29.15 3.86
N ALA A 78 2.82 29.56 4.79
CA ALA A 78 4.23 29.14 4.81
C ALA A 78 4.47 27.89 5.68
N TYR A 79 3.43 27.23 6.19
CA TYR A 79 3.57 26.13 7.13
C TYR A 79 3.79 24.81 6.38
N GLY A 80 4.88 24.12 6.73
CA GLY A 80 5.03 22.71 6.37
C GLY A 80 4.08 21.82 7.19
N TYR A 81 3.93 20.57 6.74
CA TYR A 81 3.03 19.58 7.36
C TYR A 81 3.18 19.45 8.88
N ARG A 82 4.40 19.63 9.41
CA ARG A 82 4.66 19.53 10.86
C ARG A 82 3.95 20.64 11.65
N LYS A 83 3.95 21.88 11.13
CA LYS A 83 3.26 23.01 11.78
C LYS A 83 1.75 22.89 11.63
N LEU A 84 1.27 22.48 10.45
CA LEU A 84 -0.15 22.19 10.22
C LEU A 84 -0.67 21.11 11.17
N THR A 85 0.09 20.04 11.37
CA THR A 85 -0.25 18.97 12.32
C THR A 85 -0.33 19.47 13.76
N ILE A 86 0.55 20.40 14.17
CA ILE A 86 0.51 21.00 15.50
C ILE A 86 -0.74 21.85 15.68
N GLN A 87 -1.11 22.61 14.66
CA GLN A 87 -2.29 23.47 14.69
C GLN A 87 -3.58 22.64 14.76
N LEU A 88 -3.70 21.59 13.94
CA LEU A 88 -4.81 20.63 14.01
C LEU A 88 -4.98 19.98 15.39
N ARG A 89 -3.88 19.72 16.10
CA ARG A 89 -3.92 19.19 17.47
C ARG A 89 -4.37 20.23 18.50
N ARG A 90 -4.05 21.50 18.30
CA ARG A 90 -4.39 22.59 19.24
C ARG A 90 -5.83 23.01 19.08
N ASP A 91 -6.25 23.25 17.84
CA ASP A 91 -7.52 23.90 17.54
C ASP A 91 -8.67 22.88 17.50
N HIS A 92 -8.39 21.68 16.96
CA HIS A 92 -9.40 20.64 16.75
C HIS A 92 -9.17 19.38 17.59
N GLN A 93 -8.14 19.37 18.45
CA GLN A 93 -7.83 18.27 19.36
C GLN A 93 -7.67 16.91 18.63
N LEU A 94 -7.27 16.94 17.36
CA LEU A 94 -7.14 15.74 16.53
C LEU A 94 -5.98 14.84 17.01
N VAL A 95 -6.28 13.55 17.15
CA VAL A 95 -5.31 12.51 17.49
C VAL A 95 -4.65 11.99 16.21
N ILE A 96 -3.54 12.63 15.84
CA ILE A 96 -2.77 12.27 14.64
C ILE A 96 -1.57 11.43 15.05
N SER A 97 -1.57 10.14 14.70
CA SER A 97 -0.45 9.23 14.98
C SER A 97 0.81 9.63 14.22
N LYS A 98 1.99 9.41 14.81
CA LYS A 98 3.23 9.42 14.05
C LYS A 98 3.24 8.20 13.12
N LYS A 99 3.74 8.38 11.90
CA LYS A 99 4.01 7.29 10.97
C LYS A 99 5.27 6.56 11.36
#